data_AF-A0A1W1C6D7-F1
#
_entry.id   AF-A0A1W1C6D7-F1
#
_cell.length_a   1.000
_cell.length_b   1.000
_cell.length_c   1.000
_cell.angle_alpha   90.00
_cell.angle_beta   90.00
_cell.angle_gamma   90.00
#
_symmetry.space_group_name_H-M   'P 1'
#
loop_
_entity.id
_entity.type
_entity.pdbx_description
1 polymer ?
#
loop_
_entity_poly.entity_id
_entity_poly.type
_entity_poly.pdbx_seq_one_letter_code
_entity_poly.pdbx_strand_id
1 'polypeptide(L)' 'MKNILLTVSAILLFIGCGDSSSNNTFEGAIQTSEVYTIFPGDRVIKDSESAIISIHHKDGEAESTIVLLEGNVTIIRKAE' A
#
# COMPACT_ATOMS: atom_id res chain seq x y z
N MET A 1 -53.35 40.96 3.20
CA MET A 1 -51.98 41.31 3.59
C MET A 1 -51.46 40.28 4.58
N LYS A 2 -50.60 39.35 4.15
CA LYS A 2 -49.71 38.60 5.04
C LYS A 2 -48.62 37.95 4.20
N ASN A 3 -47.43 38.55 4.25
CA ASN A 3 -46.24 38.08 3.57
C ASN A 3 -45.64 36.96 4.43
N ILE A 4 -45.46 35.78 3.86
CA ILE A 4 -44.61 34.75 4.47
C ILE A 4 -43.58 34.39 3.41
N LEU A 5 -42.45 35.09 3.49
CA LEU A 5 -41.24 34.83 2.72
C LEU A 5 -40.52 33.67 3.43
N LEU A 6 -40.68 32.44 2.94
CA LEU A 6 -39.95 31.28 3.44
C LEU A 6 -38.59 31.21 2.75
N THR A 7 -37.58 31.85 3.36
CA THR A 7 -36.17 31.68 2.96
C THR A 7 -35.65 30.35 3.50
N VAL A 8 -35.66 29.31 2.66
CA VAL A 8 -34.94 28.05 2.94
C VAL A 8 -33.48 28.27 2.56
N SER A 9 -32.66 28.59 3.56
CA SER A 9 -31.20 28.61 3.44
C SER A 9 -30.70 27.17 3.30
N ALA A 10 -30.47 26.71 2.08
CA ALA A 10 -29.82 25.44 1.81
C ALA A 10 -28.33 25.58 2.10
N ILE A 11 -27.93 25.15 3.29
CA ILE A 11 -26.53 25.05 3.71
C ILE A 11 -25.85 24.00 2.83
N LEU A 12 -24.96 24.43 1.95
CA LEU A 12 -24.05 23.59 1.18
C LEU A 12 -23.07 22.89 2.12
N LEU A 13 -23.39 21.67 2.55
CA LEU A 13 -22.44 20.77 3.18
C LEU A 13 -21.53 20.15 2.11
N PHE A 14 -20.54 20.91 1.65
CA PHE A 14 -19.34 20.31 1.07
C PHE A 14 -18.52 19.68 2.20
N ILE A 15 -18.96 18.52 2.67
CA ILE A 15 -18.10 17.57 3.37
C ILE A 15 -17.12 17.03 2.32
N GLY A 16 -16.07 17.80 2.07
CA GLY A 16 -14.86 17.31 1.46
C GLY A 16 -14.23 16.30 2.40
N CYS A 17 -14.62 15.03 2.27
CA CYS A 17 -13.81 13.91 2.76
C CYS A 17 -12.70 13.67 1.72
N GLY A 18 -11.79 14.64 1.61
CA GLY A 18 -10.50 14.43 0.99
C GLY A 18 -9.62 13.77 2.03
N ASP A 19 -9.80 12.46 2.22
CA ASP A 19 -8.85 11.66 2.97
C ASP A 19 -7.56 11.60 2.15
N SER A 20 -6.71 12.61 2.38
CA SER A 20 -5.32 12.57 1.96
C SER A 20 -4.63 11.53 2.83
N SER A 21 -4.91 10.26 2.55
CA SER A 21 -4.14 9.13 3.06
C SER A 21 -2.69 9.40 2.66
N SER A 22 -1.88 9.82 3.64
CA SER A 22 -0.45 9.91 3.49
C SER A 22 0.05 8.48 3.30
N ASN A 23 0.16 8.06 2.03
CA ASN A 23 0.77 6.80 1.62
C ASN A 23 2.26 6.86 2.01
N ASN A 24 2.56 6.58 3.27
CA ASN A 24 3.91 6.34 3.74
C ASN A 24 4.34 5.01 3.12
N THR A 25 4.77 5.05 1.87
CA THR A 25 5.20 3.85 1.15
C THR A 25 6.65 3.58 1.53
N PHE A 26 6.90 2.45 2.18
CA PHE A 26 8.25 1.94 2.37
C PHE A 26 8.72 1.30 1.06
N GLU A 27 9.85 1.75 0.54
CA GLU A 27 10.52 1.18 -0.61
C GLU A 27 11.92 0.74 -0.18
N GLY A 28 12.16 -0.57 -0.22
CA GLY A 28 13.41 -1.16 0.25
C GLY A 28 13.98 -2.12 -0.77
N ALA A 29 15.23 -1.88 -1.19
CA ALA A 29 15.99 -2.83 -2.00
C ALA A 29 16.39 -4.04 -1.14
N ILE A 30 16.28 -5.23 -1.74
CA ILE A 30 16.62 -6.50 -1.10
C ILE A 30 18.09 -6.84 -1.35
N GLN A 31 18.81 -7.28 -0.32
CA GLN A 31 20.15 -7.83 -0.47
C GLN A 31 20.11 -9.33 -0.83
N THR A 32 21.02 -9.76 -1.69
CA THR A 32 21.15 -11.17 -2.08
C THR A 32 21.49 -12.04 -0.87
N SER A 33 20.90 -13.24 -0.82
CA SER A 33 21.05 -14.24 0.26
C SER A 33 20.51 -13.84 1.64
N GLU A 34 19.82 -12.70 1.75
CA GLU A 34 19.09 -12.32 2.96
C GLU A 34 17.62 -12.74 2.88
N VAL A 35 17.01 -13.01 4.05
CA VAL A 35 15.62 -13.41 4.18
C VAL A 35 14.79 -12.19 4.60
N TYR A 36 13.72 -11.90 3.86
CA TYR A 36 12.84 -10.77 4.12
C TYR A 36 11.42 -11.26 4.37
N THR A 37 10.79 -10.75 5.42
CA THR A 37 9.37 -10.99 5.69
C THR A 37 8.50 -10.03 4.88
N ILE A 38 7.52 -10.56 4.17
CA ILE A 38 6.51 -9.82 3.43
C ILE A 38 5.11 -10.08 3.99
N PHE A 39 4.26 -9.07 3.88
CA PHE A 39 2.89 -9.05 4.41
C PHE A 39 1.86 -8.93 3.28
N PRO A 40 0.57 -9.19 3.55
CA PRO A 40 -0.48 -9.03 2.55
C PRO A 40 -0.52 -7.58 2.06
N GLY A 41 -0.47 -7.39 0.74
CA GLY A 41 -0.44 -6.06 0.11
C GLY A 41 0.96 -5.54 -0.24
N ASP A 42 2.02 -6.15 0.28
CA ASP A 42 3.38 -5.88 -0.18
C ASP A 42 3.52 -6.27 -1.66
N ARG A 43 4.35 -5.50 -2.39
CA ARG A 43 4.71 -5.78 -3.78
C ARG A 43 6.18 -6.09 -3.88
N VAL A 44 6.51 -7.14 -4.62
CA VAL A 44 7.89 -7.54 -4.91
C VAL A 44 8.14 -7.29 -6.39
N ILE A 45 9.04 -6.35 -6.71
CA ILE A 45 9.35 -5.93 -8.08
C ILE A 45 10.73 -6.44 -8.45
N LYS A 46 10.81 -7.16 -9.57
CA LYS A 46 12.08 -7.56 -10.17
C LYS A 46 12.62 -6.39 -10.98
N ASP A 47 13.73 -5.80 -10.52
CA ASP A 47 14.36 -4.66 -11.19
C ASP A 47 15.38 -5.09 -12.24
N SER A 48 15.75 -6.38 -12.25
CA SER A 48 16.61 -6.98 -13.28
C SER A 48 15.98 -8.24 -13.88
N GLU A 49 16.27 -8.48 -15.16
CA GLU A 49 15.87 -9.70 -15.88
C GLU A 49 16.46 -10.97 -15.25
N SER A 50 17.65 -10.86 -14.66
CA SER A 50 18.31 -11.97 -13.95
C SER A 50 17.74 -12.24 -12.55
N ALA A 51 16.70 -11.52 -12.11
CA ALA A 51 16.24 -11.63 -10.74
C ALA A 51 15.58 -12.98 -10.45
N ILE A 52 16.16 -13.73 -9.52
CA ILE A 52 15.66 -15.02 -9.03
C ILE A 52 15.34 -14.87 -7.54
N ILE A 53 14.09 -15.17 -7.18
CA ILE A 53 13.61 -15.16 -5.80
C ILE A 53 13.04 -16.51 -5.42
N SER A 54 13.23 -16.91 -4.17
CA SER A 54 12.50 -18.00 -3.54
C SER A 54 11.46 -17.41 -2.60
N ILE A 55 10.23 -17.93 -2.64
CA ILE A 55 9.15 -17.51 -1.76
C ILE A 55 8.72 -18.72 -0.94
N HIS A 56 8.68 -18.56 0.38
CA HIS A 56 8.14 -19.55 1.29
C HIS A 56 6.90 -18.99 1.99
N HIS A 57 5.78 -19.67 1.82
CA HIS A 57 4.52 -19.37 2.49
C HIS A 57 4.02 -20.63 3.16
N LYS A 58 3.42 -20.47 4.34
CA LYS A 58 2.76 -21.53 5.08
C LYS A 58 1.26 -21.20 5.14
N ASP A 59 0.44 -22.14 4.67
CA ASP A 59 -1.00 -21.95 4.61
C ASP A 59 -1.59 -21.58 5.99
N GLY A 60 -2.42 -20.54 5.99
CA GLY A 60 -3.06 -20.01 7.20
C GLY A 60 -2.25 -18.94 7.94
N GLU A 61 -1.01 -18.65 7.53
CA GLU A 61 -0.23 -17.54 8.08
C GLU A 61 -0.47 -16.26 7.27
N ALA A 62 -0.42 -15.11 7.95
CA ALA A 62 -0.51 -13.81 7.28
C ALA A 62 0.82 -13.45 6.56
N GLU A 63 1.93 -14.03 7.00
CA GLU A 63 3.27 -13.66 6.58
C GLU A 63 3.85 -14.65 5.58
N SER A 64 4.73 -14.17 4.71
CA SER A 64 5.59 -15.01 3.87
C SER A 64 7.03 -14.54 3.98
N THR A 65 7.98 -15.41 3.65
CA THR A 65 9.38 -15.03 3.54
C THR A 65 9.84 -15.10 2.10
N ILE A 66 10.72 -14.17 1.72
CA ILE A 66 11.37 -14.15 0.43
C ILE A 66 12.88 -14.13 0.60
N VAL A 67 13.57 -14.81 -0.32
CA VAL A 67 15.03 -14.82 -0.41
C VAL A 67 15.43 -14.45 -1.82
N LEU A 68 16.25 -13.41 -1.96
CA LEU A 68 16.84 -13.02 -3.25
C LEU A 68 18.06 -13.89 -3.52
N LEU A 69 18.00 -14.69 -4.58
CA LEU A 69 19.08 -15.60 -4.97
C LEU A 69 20.02 -14.97 -6.01
N GLU A 70 19.49 -14.13 -6.90
CA GLU A 70 20.25 -13.45 -7.94
C GLU A 70 19.52 -12.18 -8.38
N GLY A 71 20.27 -11.19 -8.89
CA GLY A 71 19.72 -9.96 -9.49
C GLY A 71 19.32 -8.90 -8.46
N ASN A 72 18.42 -8.02 -8.86
CA ASN A 72 17.94 -6.89 -8.04
C ASN A 72 16.41 -6.97 -7.89
N VAL A 73 15.95 -6.75 -6.66
CA VAL A 73 14.52 -6.76 -6.32
C VAL A 73 14.23 -5.66 -5.30
N THR A 74 13.09 -5.01 -5.46
CA THR A 74 12.56 -4.00 -4.54
C THR A 74 11.26 -4.48 -3.91
N ILE A 75 11.12 -4.29 -2.59
CA ILE A 75 9.85 -4.46 -1.87
C ILE A 75 9.21 -3.10 -1.68
N ILE A 76 7.96 -2.99 -2.11
CA ILE A 76 7.10 -1.84 -1.82
C ILE A 76 6.06 -2.25 -0.80
N ARG A 77 6.07 -1.61 0.36
CA ARG A 77 5.12 -1.79 1.45
C ARG A 77 4.34 -0.50 1.66
N LYS A 78 3.01 -0.58 1.66
CA LYS A 78 2.21 0.54 2.14
C LYS A 78 2.32 0.54 3.66
N ALA A 79 2.75 1.64 4.27
CA ALA A 79 2.52 1.80 5.70
C ALA A 79 1.01 1.98 5.90
N GLU A 80 0.53 1.29 6.93
CA GLU A 80 -0.84 1.41 7.43
C GLU A 80 -1.05 2.75 8.17
#